data_AF-A0A1B6IXW0-F1
#
_entry.id   AF-A0A1B6IXW0-F1
#
_cell.length_a   1.000
_cell.length_b   1.000
_cell.length_c   1.000
_cell.angle_alpha   90.00
_cell.angle_beta   90.00
_cell.angle_gamma   90.00
#
_symmetry.space_group_name_H-M   'P 1'
#
loop_
_entity.id
_entity.type
_entity.pdbx_description
1 polymer ?
#
loop_
_entity_poly.entity_id
_entity_poly.type
_entity_poly.pdbx_seq_one_letter_code
_entity_poly.pdbx_strand_id
1 'polypeptide(L)'
;MDLETAQAVVFETLQRATSQNSEVLKPAEQKLKEWETVPGFYTILFNIFSTHSVDVNVRWLAVLYIKNGIDRYWRKNAPNAISEEEKATIRRNIITNFREPVNQIATQLAVLISKIARLDCPREWAELIPTLLTAVKSEDALEQHRALLTLYHVIKALSSKRLLGDRRLFHELTANVYNFILNLWDSHTCLAINQLQSV
;
A
#
# COMPACT_ATOMS: atom_id res chain seq x y z
N MET A 1 -18.71 4.54 -20.35
CA MET A 1 -18.79 3.26 -19.62
C MET A 1 -19.06 3.63 -18.19
N ASP A 2 -20.10 3.07 -17.57
CA ASP A 2 -20.32 3.27 -16.13
C ASP A 2 -19.20 2.56 -15.32
N LEU A 3 -19.03 2.96 -14.06
CA LEU A 3 -17.94 2.47 -13.21
C LEU A 3 -18.07 0.97 -12.89
N GLU A 4 -19.30 0.47 -12.75
CA GLU A 4 -19.57 -0.94 -12.45
C GLU A 4 -19.20 -1.85 -13.62
N THR A 5 -19.56 -1.47 -14.84
CA THR A 5 -19.19 -2.17 -16.07
C THR A 5 -17.67 -2.12 -16.26
N ALA A 6 -17.04 -0.97 -16.02
CA ALA A 6 -15.59 -0.86 -16.09
C ALA A 6 -14.89 -1.79 -15.08
N GLN A 7 -15.40 -1.84 -13.85
CA GLN A 7 -14.88 -2.73 -12.82
C GLN A 7 -15.03 -4.20 -13.20
N ALA A 8 -16.18 -4.61 -13.74
CA ALA A 8 -16.42 -5.98 -14.20
C ALA A 8 -15.44 -6.37 -15.33
N VAL A 9 -15.24 -5.47 -16.31
CA VAL A 9 -14.32 -5.73 -17.44
C VAL A 9 -12.87 -5.84 -16.96
N VAL A 10 -12.40 -4.94 -16.10
CA VAL A 10 -11.03 -5.00 -15.55
C VAL A 10 -10.84 -6.27 -14.72
N PHE A 11 -11.84 -6.64 -13.92
CA PHE A 11 -11.82 -7.85 -13.12
C PHE A 11 -11.70 -9.11 -13.98
N GLU A 12 -12.54 -9.26 -15.01
CA GLU A 12 -12.45 -10.39 -15.95
C GLU A 12 -11.09 -10.40 -16.66
N THR A 13 -10.60 -9.23 -17.06
CA THR A 13 -9.30 -9.11 -17.74
C THR A 13 -8.16 -9.59 -16.81
N LEU A 14 -8.17 -9.22 -15.53
CA LEU A 14 -7.20 -9.71 -14.55
C LEU A 14 -7.30 -11.23 -14.35
N GLN A 15 -8.51 -11.80 -14.27
CA GLN A 15 -8.70 -13.25 -14.17
C GLN A 15 -8.13 -13.99 -15.39
N ARG A 16 -8.27 -13.42 -16.59
CA ARG A 16 -7.69 -14.00 -17.80
C ARG A 16 -6.16 -13.88 -17.81
N ALA A 17 -5.62 -12.78 -17.28
CA ALA A 17 -4.19 -12.54 -17.18
C ALA A 17 -3.48 -13.44 -16.15
N THR A 18 -4.21 -14.09 -15.23
CA THR A 18 -3.66 -15.12 -14.33
C THR A 18 -3.70 -16.54 -14.92
N SER A 19 -4.25 -16.72 -16.13
CA SER A 19 -4.33 -18.03 -16.79
C SER A 19 -2.96 -18.58 -17.18
N GLN A 20 -2.79 -19.90 -17.09
CA GLN A 20 -1.59 -20.60 -17.58
C GLN A 20 -1.59 -20.74 -19.12
N ASN A 21 -2.72 -20.50 -19.80
CA ASN A 21 -2.78 -20.55 -21.25
C ASN A 21 -2.30 -19.22 -21.86
N SER A 22 -1.17 -19.25 -22.57
CA SER A 22 -0.58 -18.09 -23.23
C SER A 22 -1.51 -17.40 -24.24
N GLU A 23 -2.43 -18.13 -24.88
CA GLU A 23 -3.38 -17.55 -25.84
C GLU A 23 -4.44 -16.69 -25.14
N VAL A 24 -4.69 -16.94 -23.86
CA VAL A 24 -5.62 -16.17 -23.02
C VAL A 24 -4.89 -15.05 -22.29
N LEU A 25 -3.70 -15.33 -21.75
CA LEU A 25 -2.90 -14.40 -20.96
C LEU A 25 -2.43 -13.21 -21.80
N LYS A 26 -1.84 -13.44 -22.98
CA LYS A 26 -1.22 -12.35 -23.78
C LYS A 26 -2.22 -11.26 -24.19
N PRO A 27 -3.41 -11.58 -24.73
CA PRO A 27 -4.41 -10.56 -25.02
C PRO A 27 -4.88 -9.82 -23.77
N ALA A 28 -4.99 -10.50 -22.62
CA ALA A 28 -5.41 -9.90 -21.37
C ALA A 28 -4.37 -8.90 -20.83
N GLU A 29 -3.08 -9.24 -20.87
CA GLU A 29 -2.00 -8.33 -20.50
C GLU A 29 -1.96 -7.08 -21.40
N GLN A 30 -2.11 -7.28 -22.70
CA GLN A 30 -2.19 -6.17 -23.66
C GLN A 30 -3.40 -5.28 -23.36
N LYS A 31 -4.54 -5.89 -23.01
CA LYS A 31 -5.73 -5.12 -22.65
C LYS A 31 -5.54 -4.33 -21.35
N LEU A 32 -4.91 -4.91 -20.33
CA LEU A 32 -4.58 -4.21 -19.09
C LEU A 32 -3.63 -3.03 -19.33
N LYS A 33 -2.71 -3.15 -20.29
CA LYS A 33 -1.83 -2.06 -20.68
C LYS A 33 -2.60 -0.86 -21.27
N GLU A 34 -3.65 -1.11 -22.03
CA GLU A 34 -4.54 -0.05 -22.54
C GLU A 34 -5.31 0.64 -21.40
N TRP A 35 -5.62 -0.09 -20.33
CA TRP A 35 -6.30 0.46 -19.15
C TRP A 35 -5.41 1.35 -18.28
N GLU A 36 -4.08 1.22 -18.33
CA GLU A 36 -3.15 1.96 -17.45
C GLU A 36 -3.31 3.49 -17.49
N THR A 37 -3.86 4.03 -18.58
CA THR A 37 -4.08 5.48 -18.77
C THR A 37 -5.55 5.89 -18.72
N VAL A 38 -6.46 4.95 -18.41
CA VAL A 38 -7.90 5.24 -18.31
C VAL A 38 -8.21 5.76 -16.90
N PRO A 39 -8.89 6.92 -16.76
CA PRO A 39 -9.27 7.46 -15.45
C PRO A 39 -10.08 6.45 -14.62
N GLY A 40 -9.75 6.33 -13.33
CA GLY A 40 -10.44 5.41 -12.42
C GLY A 40 -9.90 3.97 -12.43
N PHE A 41 -8.99 3.63 -13.35
CA PHE A 41 -8.39 2.29 -13.41
C PHE A 41 -7.72 1.90 -12.09
N TYR A 42 -6.96 2.80 -11.46
CA TYR A 42 -6.24 2.50 -10.22
C TYR A 42 -7.18 2.38 -9.02
N THR A 43 -8.29 3.12 -9.03
CA THR A 43 -9.39 2.96 -8.06
C THR A 43 -10.06 1.60 -8.22
N ILE A 44 -10.30 1.14 -9.45
CA ILE A 44 -10.84 -0.19 -9.73
C ILE A 44 -9.89 -1.28 -9.22
N LEU A 45 -8.58 -1.18 -9.55
CA LEU A 45 -7.59 -2.12 -9.05
C LEU A 45 -7.55 -2.14 -7.52
N PHE A 46 -7.70 -0.97 -6.89
CA PHE A 46 -7.77 -0.83 -5.43
C PHE A 46 -8.94 -1.62 -4.85
N ASN A 47 -10.12 -1.46 -5.42
CA ASN A 47 -11.32 -2.18 -4.98
C ASN A 47 -11.15 -3.70 -5.13
N ILE A 48 -10.57 -4.14 -6.25
CA ILE A 48 -10.35 -5.57 -6.54
C ILE A 48 -9.40 -6.19 -5.53
N PHE A 49 -8.21 -5.60 -5.31
CA PHE A 49 -7.26 -6.21 -4.36
C PHE A 49 -7.76 -6.12 -2.92
N SER A 50 -8.57 -5.10 -2.57
CA SER A 50 -9.13 -4.94 -1.22
C SER A 50 -10.29 -5.91 -0.94
N THR A 51 -10.84 -6.56 -1.97
CA THR A 51 -11.94 -7.53 -1.81
C THR A 51 -11.39 -8.92 -1.50
N HIS A 52 -11.45 -9.32 -0.21
CA HIS A 52 -10.85 -10.58 0.25
C HIS A 52 -11.51 -11.86 -0.30
N SER A 53 -12.71 -11.77 -0.88
CA SER A 53 -13.38 -12.89 -1.57
C SER A 53 -12.84 -13.15 -2.98
N VAL A 54 -12.04 -12.23 -3.53
CA VAL A 54 -11.39 -12.43 -4.84
C VAL A 54 -10.20 -13.38 -4.69
N ASP A 55 -9.95 -14.19 -5.73
CA ASP A 55 -8.79 -15.07 -5.80
C ASP A 55 -7.46 -14.32 -5.54
N VAL A 56 -6.58 -14.96 -4.77
CA VAL A 56 -5.32 -14.35 -4.31
C VAL A 56 -4.42 -13.94 -5.48
N ASN A 57 -4.38 -14.71 -6.57
CA ASN A 57 -3.53 -14.37 -7.72
C ASN A 57 -4.05 -13.14 -8.47
N VAL A 58 -5.37 -12.99 -8.55
CA VAL A 58 -6.01 -11.80 -9.15
C VAL A 58 -5.73 -10.57 -8.31
N ARG A 59 -5.89 -10.67 -6.98
CA ARG A 59 -5.56 -9.60 -6.03
C ARG A 59 -4.08 -9.22 -6.12
N TRP A 60 -3.20 -10.22 -6.20
CA TRP A 60 -1.76 -10.02 -6.36
C TRP A 60 -1.42 -9.26 -7.64
N LEU A 61 -1.99 -9.69 -8.77
CA LEU A 61 -1.77 -9.03 -10.06
C LEU A 61 -2.27 -7.59 -10.03
N ALA A 62 -3.43 -7.31 -9.43
CA ALA A 62 -3.93 -5.96 -9.25
C ALA A 62 -2.95 -5.07 -8.46
N VAL A 63 -2.39 -5.58 -7.36
CA VAL A 63 -1.36 -4.84 -6.59
C VAL A 63 -0.10 -4.56 -7.42
N LEU A 64 0.33 -5.51 -8.26
CA LEU A 64 1.47 -5.32 -9.16
C LEU A 64 1.21 -4.20 -10.17
N TYR A 65 0.03 -4.15 -10.78
CA TYR A 65 -0.32 -3.08 -11.71
C TYR A 65 -0.37 -1.70 -11.04
N ILE A 66 -0.94 -1.58 -9.83
CA ILE A 66 -0.92 -0.31 -9.10
C ILE A 66 0.51 0.10 -8.76
N LYS A 67 1.35 -0.83 -8.32
CA LYS A 67 2.76 -0.54 -8.00
C LYS A 67 3.48 0.04 -9.22
N ASN A 68 3.30 -0.57 -10.39
CA ASN A 68 3.86 -0.09 -11.66
C ASN A 68 3.26 1.27 -12.03
N GLY A 69 1.96 1.45 -11.82
CA GLY A 69 1.26 2.70 -12.07
C GLY A 69 1.76 3.85 -11.21
N ILE A 70 2.07 3.61 -9.94
CA ILE A 70 2.66 4.63 -9.07
C ILE A 70 4.03 5.07 -9.59
N ASP A 71 4.87 4.12 -10.01
CA ASP A 71 6.20 4.43 -10.53
C ASP A 71 6.15 5.28 -11.82
N ARG A 72 5.16 5.01 -12.68
CA ARG A 72 5.00 5.66 -14.00
C ARG A 72 4.19 6.96 -13.96
N TYR A 73 3.06 6.98 -13.25
CA TYR A 73 1.99 7.97 -13.42
C TYR A 73 1.64 8.77 -12.16
N TRP A 74 2.27 8.50 -11.00
CA TRP A 74 1.93 9.22 -9.76
C TRP A 74 2.42 10.67 -9.73
N ARG A 75 3.53 10.99 -10.38
CA ARG A 75 4.08 12.35 -10.36
C ARG A 75 3.19 13.28 -11.19
N LYS A 76 2.94 14.50 -10.69
CA LYS A 76 2.07 15.50 -11.35
C LYS A 76 2.49 15.83 -12.79
N ASN A 77 3.78 15.73 -13.10
CA ASN A 77 4.36 16.00 -14.41
C ASN A 77 4.56 14.74 -15.28
N ALA A 78 4.11 13.56 -14.84
CA ALA A 78 4.18 12.36 -15.65
C ALA A 78 3.23 12.46 -16.85
N PRO A 79 3.60 11.94 -18.03
CA PRO A 79 2.65 11.73 -19.11
C PRO A 79 1.51 10.82 -18.62
N ASN A 80 0.25 11.19 -18.88
CA ASN A 80 -0.92 10.48 -18.38
C ASN A 80 -0.96 10.34 -16.85
N ALA A 81 -0.54 11.38 -16.14
CA ALA A 81 -0.55 11.38 -14.67
C ALA A 81 -1.94 11.04 -14.12
N ILE A 82 -1.95 10.23 -13.06
CA ILE A 82 -3.17 9.94 -12.29
C ILE A 82 -3.69 11.26 -11.72
N SER A 83 -5.01 11.48 -11.77
CA SER A 83 -5.62 12.70 -11.25
C SER A 83 -5.42 12.82 -9.73
N GLU A 84 -5.35 14.04 -9.21
CA GLU A 84 -5.22 14.25 -7.76
C GLU A 84 -6.44 13.72 -6.99
N GLU A 85 -7.63 13.72 -7.60
CA GLU A 85 -8.85 13.15 -7.02
C GLU A 85 -8.72 11.63 -6.82
N GLU A 86 -8.23 10.91 -7.83
CA GLU A 86 -7.98 9.47 -7.75
C GLU A 86 -6.87 9.16 -6.75
N LYS A 87 -5.76 9.92 -6.75
CA LYS A 87 -4.70 9.77 -5.74
C LYS A 87 -5.21 9.97 -4.33
N ALA A 88 -5.99 11.03 -4.09
CA ALA A 88 -6.56 11.32 -2.78
C ALA A 88 -7.48 10.18 -2.30
N THR A 89 -8.25 9.59 -3.22
CA THR A 89 -9.09 8.42 -2.94
C THR A 89 -8.25 7.20 -2.56
N ILE A 90 -7.22 6.88 -3.33
CA ILE A 90 -6.29 5.77 -3.04
C ILE A 90 -5.61 5.99 -1.68
N ARG A 91 -5.06 7.19 -1.44
CA ARG A 91 -4.39 7.54 -0.17
C ARG A 91 -5.31 7.41 1.03
N ARG A 92 -6.54 7.89 0.92
CA ARG A 92 -7.53 7.77 2.00
C ARG A 92 -7.84 6.31 2.28
N ASN A 93 -8.16 5.54 1.24
CA ASN A 93 -8.71 4.21 1.40
C ASN A 93 -7.65 3.16 1.78
N ILE A 94 -6.39 3.31 1.32
CA ILE A 94 -5.34 2.31 1.57
C ILE A 94 -4.90 2.22 3.04
N ILE A 95 -5.23 3.23 3.86
CA ILE A 95 -4.90 3.27 5.29
C ILE A 95 -6.11 3.08 6.21
N THR A 96 -7.29 2.73 5.69
CA THR A 96 -8.50 2.56 6.51
C THR A 96 -8.58 1.20 7.19
N ASN A 97 -7.88 0.18 6.67
CA ASN A 97 -7.99 -1.19 7.17
C ASN A 97 -6.65 -1.94 7.05
N PHE A 98 -6.05 -2.23 8.20
CA PHE A 98 -4.80 -3.00 8.28
C PHE A 98 -5.05 -4.49 8.54
N ARG A 99 -6.04 -5.10 7.89
CA ARG A 99 -6.43 -6.51 8.16
C ARG A 99 -6.26 -7.46 6.98
N GLU A 100 -5.27 -7.22 6.14
CA GLU A 100 -4.94 -8.15 5.05
C GLU A 100 -4.57 -9.53 5.62
N PRO A 101 -5.34 -10.60 5.31
CA PRO A 101 -5.04 -11.94 5.82
C PRO A 101 -3.82 -12.55 5.15
N VAL A 102 -3.56 -12.27 3.87
CA VAL A 102 -2.47 -12.90 3.11
C VAL A 102 -1.17 -12.15 3.32
N ASN A 103 -0.21 -12.77 4.00
CA ASN A 103 1.09 -12.17 4.33
C ASN A 103 1.81 -11.57 3.11
N GLN A 104 1.79 -12.27 1.97
CA GLN A 104 2.42 -11.79 0.75
C GLN A 104 1.77 -10.47 0.31
N ILE A 105 0.43 -10.42 0.21
CA ILE A 105 -0.30 -9.21 -0.21
C ILE A 105 -0.02 -8.07 0.78
N ALA A 106 -0.03 -8.36 2.09
CA ALA A 106 0.29 -7.38 3.12
C ALA A 106 1.67 -6.74 2.92
N THR A 107 2.69 -7.54 2.57
CA THR A 107 4.02 -7.00 2.24
C THR A 107 3.97 -6.10 1.02
N GLN A 108 3.24 -6.47 -0.03
CA GLN A 108 3.12 -5.61 -1.21
C GLN A 108 2.38 -4.31 -0.89
N LEU A 109 1.33 -4.34 -0.06
CA LEU A 109 0.63 -3.14 0.40
C LEU A 109 1.54 -2.23 1.22
N ALA A 110 2.33 -2.77 2.13
CA ALA A 110 3.31 -2.00 2.89
C ALA A 110 4.34 -1.31 1.97
N VAL A 111 4.83 -2.03 0.95
CA VAL A 111 5.73 -1.46 -0.07
C VAL A 111 5.02 -0.38 -0.89
N LEU A 112 3.77 -0.63 -1.29
CA LEU A 112 2.93 0.30 -2.06
C LEU A 112 2.74 1.63 -1.31
N ILE A 113 2.30 1.54 -0.06
CA ILE A 113 2.12 2.69 0.84
C ILE A 113 3.45 3.43 1.00
N SER A 114 4.57 2.73 1.20
CA SER A 114 5.88 3.36 1.34
C SER A 114 6.35 4.11 0.08
N LYS A 115 6.00 3.61 -1.12
CA LYS A 115 6.30 4.28 -2.39
C LYS A 115 5.53 5.60 -2.50
N ILE A 116 4.24 5.58 -2.21
CA ILE A 116 3.40 6.78 -2.20
C ILE A 116 3.90 7.75 -1.11
N ALA A 117 4.16 7.26 0.10
CA ALA A 117 4.67 8.06 1.21
C ALA A 117 5.98 8.79 0.85
N ARG A 118 6.89 8.15 0.12
CA ARG A 118 8.15 8.78 -0.31
C ARG A 118 7.93 10.00 -1.21
N LEU A 119 6.84 10.01 -1.98
CA LEU A 119 6.46 11.09 -2.89
C LEU A 119 5.63 12.17 -2.19
N ASP A 120 4.69 11.75 -1.35
CA ASP A 120 3.60 12.61 -0.89
C ASP A 120 3.71 13.03 0.58
N CYS A 121 4.44 12.27 1.41
CA CYS A 121 4.57 12.57 2.84
C CYS A 121 5.62 13.68 3.10
N PRO A 122 5.36 14.63 4.01
CA PRO A 122 4.11 14.79 4.78
C PRO A 122 3.09 15.73 4.12
N ARG A 123 3.44 16.42 3.04
CA ARG A 123 2.68 17.58 2.53
C ARG A 123 1.31 17.21 1.98
N GLU A 124 1.26 16.16 1.17
CA GLU A 124 0.06 15.74 0.46
C GLU A 124 -0.62 14.56 1.18
N TRP A 125 0.03 13.98 2.19
CA TRP A 125 -0.45 12.82 2.92
C TRP A 125 -0.05 12.87 4.41
N ALA A 126 -0.56 13.88 5.12
CA ALA A 126 -0.18 14.20 6.50
C ALA A 126 -0.71 13.17 7.52
N GLU A 127 -1.85 12.54 7.22
CA GLU A 127 -2.55 11.60 8.09
C GLU A 127 -1.88 10.22 8.16
N LEU A 128 -1.00 9.87 7.21
CA LEU A 128 -0.40 8.55 7.11
C LEU A 128 0.31 8.11 8.40
N ILE A 129 1.23 8.93 8.92
CA ILE A 129 2.01 8.58 10.10
C ILE A 129 1.11 8.50 11.35
N PRO A 130 0.27 9.50 11.68
CA PRO A 130 -0.66 9.39 12.80
C PRO A 130 -1.57 8.15 12.75
N THR A 131 -2.09 7.80 11.57
CA THR A 131 -2.92 6.61 11.38
C THR A 131 -2.14 5.33 11.67
N LEU A 132 -0.90 5.21 11.16
CA LEU A 132 -0.04 4.05 11.43
C LEU A 132 0.29 3.91 12.91
N LEU A 133 0.65 5.01 13.59
CA LEU A 133 0.96 4.98 15.02
C LEU A 133 -0.25 4.58 15.87
N THR A 134 -1.46 4.96 15.45
CA THR A 134 -2.71 4.50 16.08
C THR A 134 -2.93 3.02 15.85
N ALA A 135 -2.82 2.55 14.60
CA ALA A 135 -3.05 1.14 14.26
C ALA A 135 -2.04 0.18 14.90
N VAL A 136 -0.79 0.61 15.12
CA VAL A 136 0.23 -0.16 15.85
C VAL A 136 -0.16 -0.41 17.31
N LYS A 137 -1.02 0.43 17.90
CA LYS A 137 -1.53 0.23 19.28
C LYS A 137 -2.74 -0.71 19.34
N SER A 138 -3.21 -1.23 18.20
CA SER A 138 -4.33 -2.17 18.19
C SER A 138 -4.04 -3.40 19.04
N GLU A 139 -5.05 -3.87 19.78
CA GLU A 139 -5.00 -5.15 20.50
C GLU A 139 -5.20 -6.35 19.55
N ASP A 140 -5.71 -6.10 18.34
CA ASP A 140 -5.80 -7.11 17.30
C ASP A 140 -4.40 -7.39 16.72
N ALA A 141 -3.90 -8.60 16.96
CA ALA A 141 -2.55 -9.01 16.58
C ALA A 141 -2.30 -8.92 15.07
N LEU A 142 -3.32 -9.20 14.25
CA LEU A 142 -3.20 -9.10 12.80
C LEU A 142 -3.02 -7.63 12.40
N GLU A 143 -3.92 -6.77 12.86
CA GLU A 143 -3.92 -5.34 12.59
C GLU A 143 -2.62 -4.67 13.04
N GLN A 144 -2.21 -4.93 14.28
CA GLN A 144 -0.95 -4.44 14.83
C GLN A 144 0.24 -4.87 13.97
N HIS A 145 0.31 -6.15 13.59
CA HIS A 145 1.39 -6.67 12.76
C HIS A 145 1.42 -6.03 11.36
N ARG A 146 0.26 -5.82 10.72
CA ARG A 146 0.17 -5.14 9.41
C ARG A 146 0.55 -3.66 9.50
N ALA A 147 0.14 -2.98 10.56
CA ALA A 147 0.50 -1.59 10.81
C ALA A 147 2.01 -1.45 11.06
N LEU A 148 2.61 -2.33 11.86
CA LEU A 148 4.05 -2.39 12.11
C LEU A 148 4.86 -2.62 10.83
N LEU A 149 4.46 -3.60 10.02
CA LEU A 149 5.09 -3.88 8.74
C LEU A 149 5.04 -2.64 7.83
N THR A 150 3.89 -1.99 7.74
CA THR A 150 3.71 -0.78 6.94
C THR A 150 4.56 0.38 7.46
N LEU A 151 4.56 0.61 8.77
CA LEU A 151 5.37 1.63 9.44
C LEU A 151 6.85 1.43 9.17
N TYR A 152 7.35 0.19 9.28
CA TYR A 152 8.73 -0.16 8.92
C TYR A 152 9.08 0.26 7.49
N HIS A 153 8.24 -0.13 6.51
CA HIS A 153 8.48 0.19 5.10
C HIS A 153 8.43 1.71 4.86
N VAL A 154 7.50 2.43 5.48
CA VAL A 154 7.39 3.90 5.38
C VAL A 154 8.61 4.59 5.97
N ILE A 155 9.02 4.25 7.21
CA ILE A 155 10.21 4.83 7.84
C ILE A 155 11.46 4.53 6.99
N LYS A 156 11.61 3.30 6.50
CA LYS A 156 12.71 2.92 5.60
C LYS A 156 12.72 3.77 4.33
N ALA A 157 11.57 4.00 3.71
CA ALA A 157 11.46 4.80 2.49
C ALA A 157 11.81 6.28 2.76
N LEU A 158 11.30 6.87 3.84
CA LEU A 158 11.54 8.27 4.20
C LEU A 158 12.99 8.51 4.64
N SER A 159 13.58 7.61 5.44
CA SER A 159 14.97 7.71 5.91
C SER A 159 16.00 7.68 4.77
N SER A 160 15.64 7.10 3.61
CA SER A 160 16.50 7.02 2.45
C SER A 160 16.66 8.34 1.68
N LYS A 161 15.79 9.33 1.92
CA LYS A 161 15.80 10.62 1.21
C LYS A 161 17.01 11.45 1.66
N ARG A 162 17.76 11.99 0.69
CA ARG A 162 19.07 12.66 0.95
C ARG A 162 19.05 14.18 0.81
N LEU A 163 18.00 14.76 0.24
CA LEU A 163 17.88 16.22 0.12
C LEU A 163 17.74 16.86 1.49
N LEU A 164 18.27 18.08 1.66
CA LEU A 164 18.31 18.76 2.96
C LEU A 164 16.92 18.94 3.57
N GLY A 165 15.92 19.35 2.78
CA GLY A 165 14.55 19.49 3.24
C GLY A 165 13.96 18.18 3.75
N ASP A 166 14.19 17.09 3.03
CA ASP A 166 13.71 15.76 3.43
C ASP A 166 14.39 15.25 4.70
N ARG A 167 15.69 15.50 4.86
CA ARG A 167 16.44 15.11 6.07
C ARG A 167 15.93 15.85 7.31
N ARG A 168 15.59 17.13 7.17
CA ARG A 168 14.98 17.92 8.27
C ARG A 168 13.61 17.36 8.64
N LEU A 169 12.75 17.13 7.66
CA LEU A 169 11.43 16.52 7.89
C LEU A 169 11.54 15.14 8.54
N PHE A 170 12.48 14.30 8.11
CA PHE A 170 12.71 13.00 8.73
C PHE A 170 13.25 13.11 10.16
N HIS A 171 14.10 14.09 10.45
CA HIS A 171 14.59 14.35 11.79
C HIS A 171 13.45 14.77 12.73
N GLU A 172 12.59 15.69 12.31
CA GLU A 172 11.39 16.10 13.06
C GLU A 172 10.43 14.92 13.29
N LEU A 173 10.17 14.13 12.25
CA LEU A 173 9.39 12.89 12.37
C LEU A 173 10.00 11.96 13.41
N THR A 174 11.31 11.72 13.33
CA THR A 174 12.03 10.82 14.25
C THR A 174 11.90 11.28 15.69
N ALA A 175 12.07 12.58 15.95
CA ALA A 175 11.91 13.14 17.30
C ALA A 175 10.52 12.86 17.89
N ASN A 176 9.48 12.90 17.06
CA ASN A 176 8.10 12.65 17.48
C ASN A 176 7.76 11.17 17.68
N VAL A 177 8.40 10.26 16.95
CA VAL A 177 8.06 8.82 16.97
C VAL A 177 9.03 7.95 17.75
N TYR A 178 10.24 8.44 18.05
CA TYR A 178 11.31 7.63 18.64
C TYR A 178 10.90 7.00 19.99
N ASN A 179 10.44 7.82 20.93
CA ASN A 179 10.01 7.33 22.25
C ASN A 179 8.86 6.33 22.14
N PHE A 180 7.94 6.54 21.20
CA PHE A 180 6.84 5.61 20.96
C PHE A 180 7.36 4.24 20.49
N ILE A 181 8.27 4.22 19.51
CA ILE A 181 8.86 2.98 18.97
C ILE A 181 9.69 2.28 20.05
N LEU A 182 10.45 3.02 20.85
CA LEU A 182 11.26 2.48 21.94
C LEU A 182 10.38 1.80 23.00
N ASN A 183 9.34 2.50 23.48
CA ASN A 183 8.42 1.93 24.47
C ASN A 183 7.70 0.68 23.95
N LEU A 184 7.36 0.67 22.66
CA LEU A 184 6.75 -0.48 22.01
C LEU A 184 7.70 -1.68 21.97
N TRP A 185 8.96 -1.45 21.58
CA TRP A 185 10.01 -2.47 21.60
C TRP A 185 10.22 -3.04 23.00
N ASP A 186 10.35 -2.19 24.02
CA ASP A 186 10.55 -2.60 25.41
C ASP A 186 9.38 -3.45 25.90
N SER A 187 8.14 -3.01 25.62
CA SER A 187 6.93 -3.72 26.01
C SER A 187 6.87 -5.14 25.41
N HIS A 188 7.09 -5.27 24.09
CA HIS A 188 7.07 -6.59 23.44
C HIS A 188 8.24 -7.47 23.85
N THR A 189 9.42 -6.90 24.08
CA THR A 189 10.60 -7.64 24.52
C THR A 189 10.40 -8.19 25.95
N CYS A 190 9.87 -7.38 26.86
CA CYS A 190 9.52 -7.82 28.22
C CYS A 190 8.48 -8.95 28.20
N LEU A 191 7.43 -8.83 27.38
CA LEU A 191 6.43 -9.88 27.22
C LEU A 191 7.05 -11.19 26.72
N ALA A 192 7.91 -11.11 25.70
CA ALA A 192 8.59 -12.28 25.15
C ALA A 192 9.54 -12.94 26.16
N ILE A 193 10.31 -12.15 26.93
CA ILE A 193 11.19 -12.66 27.99
C ILE A 193 10.38 -13.38 29.07
N ASN A 194 9.28 -12.79 29.53
CA ASN A 194 8.43 -13.39 30.56
C ASN A 194 7.84 -14.72 30.08
N GLN A 195 7.42 -14.81 28.82
CA GLN A 195 6.94 -16.07 28.23
C GLN A 195 8.03 -17.15 28.22
N LEU A 196 9.27 -16.79 27.88
CA LEU A 196 10.38 -17.74 27.89
C LEU A 196 10.77 -18.23 29.30
N GLN A 197 10.62 -17.39 30.32
CA GLN A 197 10.90 -17.75 31.71
C GLN A 197 9.81 -18.62 32.36
N SER A 198 8.60 -18.61 31.79
CA SER A 198 7.47 -19.42 32.25
C SER A 198 7.44 -20.86 31.71
N VAL A 199 8.44 -21.25 30.90
CA VAL A 199 8.62 -22.58 30.30
C VAL A 199 9.77 -23.30 30.98
#